data_AF-A0A2N5YYP9-F1
#
_entry.id   AF-A0A2N5YYP9-F1
#
_cell.length_a   1.000
_cell.length_b   1.000
_cell.length_c   1.000
_cell.angle_alpha   90.00
_cell.angle_beta   90.00
_cell.angle_gamma   90.00
#
_symmetry.space_group_name_H-M   'P 1'
#
loop_
_entity.id
_entity.type
_entity.pdbx_description
1 polymer ?
#
loop_
_entity_poly.entity_id
_entity_poly.type
_entity_poly.pdbx_seq_one_letter_code
_entity_poly.pdbx_strand_id
1 'polypeptide(L)'
;MSATYDKSKMKKLIKWAKSKNIKIPTEPDDILQVKQLDLKLKDIKKVPSVLEVLENLESIDLRYNRVEELPNELASLNQLKSFQLTGNKIKKFPSVLTELNNLEELKLGNNPISKMPSFVENMKSLKVLDMHYCQLTSIPSEIGNLTNLKDLNLGANTIESLPLSIGHLNNLKTLNLWSNKLTELPEEIGDLKNLEELIIWANKIKTIPESIKNLPNLKEVELTVNQENINRKLIQAVKDDDIAMVSEFLELGANVNFKDENCTGYNFTTALFESKSLGMVKLLIEKGADANLKREKLAEATIKVWESDNKTSGQFESFMSKKHPLEIAKYLKSLK
;
A
#
# COMPACT_ATOMS: atom_id res chain seq x y z
N MET A 1 11.54 -14.85 -31.65
CA MET A 1 11.12 -13.73 -32.52
C MET A 1 10.91 -12.54 -31.60
N SER A 2 11.89 -11.62 -31.53
CA SER A 2 11.83 -10.49 -30.60
C SER A 2 10.68 -9.57 -31.01
N ALA A 3 9.85 -9.18 -30.05
CA ALA A 3 9.01 -8.01 -30.19
C ALA A 3 9.88 -6.86 -30.72
N THR A 4 9.43 -6.26 -31.81
CA THR A 4 10.16 -5.24 -32.55
C THR A 4 10.53 -4.10 -31.62
N TYR A 5 11.82 -3.92 -31.33
CA TYR A 5 12.35 -2.76 -30.63
C TYR A 5 11.91 -1.47 -31.33
N ASP A 6 10.87 -0.82 -30.81
CA ASP A 6 10.37 0.44 -31.35
C ASP A 6 11.23 1.59 -30.80
N LYS A 7 12.27 1.93 -31.57
CA LYS A 7 13.19 3.03 -31.27
C LYS A 7 12.48 4.37 -31.06
N SER A 8 11.30 4.59 -31.66
CA SER A 8 10.52 5.81 -31.48
C SER A 8 9.86 5.86 -30.11
N LYS A 9 9.18 4.78 -29.71
CA LYS A 9 8.60 4.65 -28.36
C LYS A 9 9.67 4.73 -27.28
N MET A 10 10.81 4.08 -27.48
CA MET A 10 11.90 4.11 -26.50
C MET A 10 12.45 5.53 -26.28
N LYS A 11 12.68 6.30 -27.35
CA LYS A 11 13.10 7.70 -27.22
C LYS A 11 12.09 8.54 -26.44
N LYS A 12 10.78 8.29 -26.62
CA LYS A 12 9.72 8.97 -25.86
C LYS A 12 9.77 8.59 -24.38
N LEU A 13 9.95 7.30 -24.07
CA LEU A 13 10.06 6.82 -22.69
C LEU A 13 11.28 7.43 -21.98
N ILE A 14 12.47 7.42 -22.62
CA ILE A 14 13.69 8.05 -22.07
C ILE A 14 13.49 9.54 -21.81
N LYS A 15 12.89 10.25 -22.76
CA LYS A 15 12.61 11.68 -22.60
C LYS A 15 11.67 11.94 -21.42
N TRP A 16 10.62 11.14 -21.27
CA TRP A 16 9.69 11.23 -20.15
C TRP A 16 10.38 10.91 -18.82
N ALA A 17 11.11 9.81 -18.74
CA ALA A 17 11.82 9.38 -17.54
C ALA A 17 12.83 10.44 -17.07
N LYS A 18 13.61 11.01 -18.00
CA LYS A 18 14.54 12.11 -17.71
C LYS A 18 13.83 13.34 -17.13
N SER A 19 12.65 13.69 -17.65
CA SER A 19 11.87 14.83 -17.13
C SER A 19 11.36 14.64 -15.70
N LYS A 20 11.32 13.39 -15.22
CA LYS A 20 10.87 12.99 -13.89
C LYS A 20 12.01 12.52 -12.98
N ASN A 21 13.25 12.71 -13.41
CA ASN A 21 14.44 12.21 -12.71
C ASN A 21 14.37 10.70 -12.41
N ILE A 22 13.83 9.94 -13.36
CA ILE A 22 13.77 8.48 -13.33
C ILE A 22 14.91 7.95 -14.19
N LYS A 23 15.72 7.06 -13.63
CA LYS A 23 16.78 6.37 -14.37
C LYS A 23 16.18 5.12 -15.00
N ILE A 24 16.22 5.05 -16.32
CA ILE A 24 15.90 3.84 -17.08
C ILE A 24 17.07 3.50 -18.01
N PRO A 25 17.31 2.21 -18.31
CA PRO A 25 18.33 1.83 -19.28
C PRO A 25 18.04 2.42 -20.67
N THR A 26 19.08 2.68 -21.44
CA THR A 26 18.97 3.21 -22.81
C THR A 26 19.23 2.18 -23.89
N GLU A 27 19.92 1.09 -23.55
CA GLU A 27 20.24 0.01 -24.48
C GLU A 27 19.10 -1.02 -24.58
N PRO A 28 18.75 -1.51 -25.79
CA PRO A 28 17.66 -2.46 -26.00
C PRO A 28 17.69 -3.69 -25.07
N ASP A 29 18.87 -4.28 -24.90
CA ASP A 29 19.03 -5.52 -24.13
C ASP A 29 18.86 -5.30 -22.62
N ASP A 30 19.21 -4.11 -22.13
CA ASP A 30 19.06 -3.76 -20.71
C ASP A 30 17.59 -3.43 -20.36
N ILE A 31 16.82 -2.89 -21.32
CA ILE A 31 15.38 -2.65 -21.16
C ILE A 31 14.65 -3.95 -20.90
N LEU A 32 14.99 -5.01 -21.65
CA LEU A 32 14.40 -6.33 -21.48
C LEU A 32 14.72 -6.94 -20.11
N GLN A 33 15.73 -6.43 -19.39
CA GLN A 33 16.06 -6.87 -18.04
C GLN A 33 15.31 -6.10 -16.94
N VAL A 34 14.58 -5.03 -17.29
CA VAL A 34 13.82 -4.23 -16.31
C VAL A 34 12.59 -5.01 -15.85
N LYS A 35 12.66 -5.52 -14.62
CA LYS A 35 11.56 -6.25 -13.96
C LYS A 35 10.77 -5.40 -12.97
N GLN A 36 11.37 -4.33 -12.46
CA GLN A 36 10.77 -3.49 -11.44
C GLN A 36 10.97 -2.03 -11.81
N LEU A 37 9.93 -1.23 -11.61
CA LEU A 37 9.97 0.20 -11.89
C LEU A 37 9.38 1.01 -10.72
N ASP A 38 10.27 1.69 -10.01
CA ASP A 38 9.93 2.63 -8.95
C ASP A 38 9.66 4.03 -9.54
N LEU A 39 8.41 4.43 -9.49
CA LEU A 39 7.87 5.72 -9.92
C LEU A 39 7.29 6.51 -8.75
N LYS A 40 7.55 6.12 -7.50
CA LYS A 40 6.99 6.72 -6.30
C LYS A 40 7.46 8.16 -6.11
N LEU A 41 6.55 9.03 -5.68
CA LEU A 41 6.84 10.45 -5.35
C LEU A 41 7.52 11.23 -6.50
N LYS A 42 7.16 10.96 -7.76
CA LYS A 42 7.74 11.61 -8.95
C LYS A 42 6.86 12.73 -9.53
N ASP A 43 5.82 13.15 -8.82
CA ASP A 43 4.82 14.11 -9.29
C ASP A 43 4.25 13.72 -10.67
N ILE A 44 3.96 12.43 -10.86
CA ILE A 44 3.41 11.90 -12.11
C ILE A 44 1.91 12.16 -12.14
N LYS A 45 1.47 12.97 -13.10
CA LYS A 45 0.04 13.22 -13.37
C LYS A 45 -0.52 12.24 -14.40
N LYS A 46 0.31 11.88 -15.38
CA LYS A 46 -0.04 10.99 -16.48
C LYS A 46 1.07 9.96 -16.68
N VAL A 47 0.69 8.69 -16.59
CA VAL A 47 1.56 7.57 -16.97
C VAL A 47 1.68 7.59 -18.49
N PRO A 48 2.90 7.53 -19.05
CA PRO A 48 3.08 7.58 -20.49
C PRO A 48 2.54 6.29 -21.12
N SER A 49 1.84 6.40 -22.26
CA SER A 49 1.37 5.21 -22.98
C SER A 49 2.53 4.32 -23.43
N VAL A 50 3.71 4.92 -23.66
CA VAL A 50 4.95 4.25 -24.06
C VAL A 50 5.60 3.39 -22.96
N LEU A 51 4.93 3.15 -21.83
CA LEU A 51 5.46 2.30 -20.76
C LEU A 51 5.40 0.81 -21.11
N GLU A 52 4.55 0.45 -22.08
CA GLU A 52 4.36 -0.91 -22.59
C GLU A 52 5.62 -1.50 -23.23
N VAL A 53 6.61 -0.67 -23.60
CA VAL A 53 7.92 -1.14 -24.09
C VAL A 53 8.73 -1.92 -23.05
N LEU A 54 8.38 -1.80 -21.76
CA LEU A 54 9.02 -2.54 -20.67
C LEU A 54 8.29 -3.89 -20.46
N GLU A 55 8.30 -4.72 -21.49
CA GLU A 55 7.46 -5.93 -21.61
C GLU A 55 7.67 -6.97 -20.49
N ASN A 56 8.86 -6.97 -19.88
CA ASN A 56 9.24 -7.90 -18.80
C ASN A 56 9.01 -7.33 -17.39
N LEU A 57 8.30 -6.21 -17.25
CA LEU A 57 7.96 -5.66 -15.93
C LEU A 57 7.09 -6.62 -15.14
N GLU A 58 7.56 -6.95 -13.94
CA GLU A 58 6.87 -7.74 -12.94
C GLU A 58 6.27 -6.84 -11.84
N SER A 59 6.82 -5.65 -11.60
CA SER A 59 6.29 -4.72 -10.60
C SER A 59 6.42 -3.24 -10.98
N ILE A 60 5.38 -2.46 -10.70
CA ILE A 60 5.36 -1.01 -10.83
C ILE A 60 4.92 -0.38 -9.51
N ASP A 61 5.70 0.57 -9.01
CA ASP A 61 5.34 1.40 -7.86
C ASP A 61 5.03 2.84 -8.29
N LEU A 62 3.76 3.22 -8.30
CA LEU A 62 3.27 4.57 -8.60
C LEU A 62 2.76 5.30 -7.34
N ARG A 63 3.12 4.86 -6.13
CA ARG A 63 2.59 5.44 -4.90
C ARG A 63 2.88 6.94 -4.77
N TYR A 64 1.96 7.67 -4.15
CA TYR A 64 2.10 9.09 -3.80
C TYR A 64 2.45 9.98 -5.01
N ASN A 65 1.68 9.82 -6.08
CA ASN A 65 1.75 10.67 -7.27
C ASN A 65 0.44 11.46 -7.41
N ARG A 66 0.14 11.91 -8.62
CA ARG A 66 -1.08 12.65 -8.95
C ARG A 66 -1.81 12.00 -10.13
N VAL A 67 -1.69 10.68 -10.27
CA VAL A 67 -2.27 9.92 -11.38
C VAL A 67 -3.79 9.93 -11.26
N GLU A 68 -4.46 10.35 -12.34
CA GLU A 68 -5.92 10.36 -12.42
C GLU A 68 -6.47 9.19 -13.26
N GLU A 69 -5.68 8.76 -14.26
CA GLU A 69 -6.04 7.71 -15.22
C GLU A 69 -4.79 6.90 -15.63
N LEU A 70 -5.04 5.67 -16.08
CA LEU A 70 -4.03 4.76 -16.61
C LEU A 70 -4.22 4.59 -18.12
N PRO A 71 -3.15 4.60 -18.94
CA PRO A 71 -3.25 4.38 -20.38
C PRO A 71 -3.62 2.93 -20.71
N ASN A 72 -4.40 2.72 -21.76
CA ASN A 72 -4.87 1.39 -22.17
C ASN A 72 -3.73 0.46 -22.60
N GLU A 73 -2.62 1.02 -23.07
CA GLU A 73 -1.43 0.27 -23.50
C GLU A 73 -0.81 -0.56 -22.37
N LEU A 74 -1.07 -0.20 -21.10
CA LEU A 74 -0.63 -0.98 -19.94
C LEU A 74 -1.13 -2.42 -19.96
N ALA A 75 -2.27 -2.70 -20.61
CA ALA A 75 -2.78 -4.06 -20.78
C ALA A 75 -1.77 -5.01 -21.45
N SER A 76 -0.76 -4.48 -22.15
CA SER A 76 0.28 -5.28 -22.80
C SER A 76 1.34 -5.81 -21.82
N LEU A 77 1.40 -5.29 -20.58
CA LEU A 77 2.38 -5.69 -19.56
C LEU A 77 2.00 -7.03 -18.91
N ASN A 78 1.98 -8.08 -19.73
CA ASN A 78 1.48 -9.39 -19.34
C ASN A 78 2.30 -10.06 -18.22
N GLN A 79 3.52 -9.61 -17.95
CA GLN A 79 4.35 -10.13 -16.85
C GLN A 79 4.08 -9.45 -15.50
N LEU A 80 3.24 -8.41 -15.46
CA LEU A 80 3.03 -7.61 -14.26
C LEU A 80 2.29 -8.41 -13.19
N LYS A 81 2.93 -8.53 -12.01
CA LYS A 81 2.43 -9.25 -10.84
C LYS A 81 2.03 -8.33 -9.70
N SER A 82 2.70 -7.18 -9.54
CA SER A 82 2.42 -6.25 -8.44
C SER A 82 2.30 -4.82 -8.95
N PHE A 83 1.20 -4.16 -8.62
CA PHE A 83 0.96 -2.77 -9.01
C PHE A 83 0.51 -1.94 -7.79
N GLN A 84 1.40 -1.02 -7.38
CA GLN A 84 1.15 -0.11 -6.28
C GLN A 84 0.69 1.26 -6.81
N LEU A 85 -0.53 1.67 -6.48
CA LEU A 85 -1.16 2.93 -6.90
C LEU A 85 -1.65 3.76 -5.71
N THR A 86 -1.29 3.38 -4.48
CA THR A 86 -1.74 4.05 -3.25
C THR A 86 -1.40 5.54 -3.25
N GLY A 87 -2.34 6.40 -2.81
CA GLY A 87 -2.08 7.84 -2.69
C GLY A 87 -2.00 8.55 -4.04
N ASN A 88 -2.99 8.34 -4.90
CA ASN A 88 -3.12 9.01 -6.19
C ASN A 88 -4.47 9.75 -6.27
N LYS A 89 -4.89 10.13 -7.48
CA LYS A 89 -6.14 10.85 -7.74
C LYS A 89 -7.11 10.05 -8.61
N ILE A 90 -7.02 8.72 -8.57
CA ILE A 90 -7.84 7.83 -9.38
C ILE A 90 -9.28 7.88 -8.87
N LYS A 91 -10.20 8.38 -9.70
CA LYS A 91 -11.62 8.55 -9.33
C LYS A 91 -12.49 7.34 -9.66
N LYS A 92 -12.04 6.51 -10.60
CA LYS A 92 -12.76 5.33 -11.09
C LYS A 92 -11.80 4.15 -11.09
N PHE A 93 -12.30 2.97 -10.74
CA PHE A 93 -11.52 1.76 -10.84
C PHE A 93 -10.97 1.60 -12.27
N PRO A 94 -9.65 1.43 -12.48
CA PRO A 94 -9.09 1.39 -13.82
C PRO A 94 -9.38 0.04 -14.50
N SER A 95 -10.28 0.03 -15.48
CA SER A 95 -10.67 -1.21 -16.18
C SER A 95 -9.52 -1.87 -16.93
N VAL A 96 -8.50 -1.11 -17.37
CA VAL A 96 -7.29 -1.67 -18.01
C VAL A 96 -6.61 -2.75 -17.16
N LEU A 97 -6.77 -2.70 -15.83
CA LEU A 97 -6.16 -3.68 -14.93
C LEU A 97 -6.81 -5.06 -15.01
N THR A 98 -8.03 -5.20 -15.58
CA THR A 98 -8.66 -6.52 -15.75
C THR A 98 -8.00 -7.37 -16.82
N GLU A 99 -7.25 -6.74 -17.74
CA GLU A 99 -6.53 -7.43 -18.80
C GLU A 99 -5.19 -8.02 -18.32
N LEU A 100 -4.74 -7.62 -17.13
CA LEU A 100 -3.47 -8.06 -16.54
C LEU A 100 -3.65 -9.41 -15.84
N ASN A 101 -3.70 -10.48 -16.65
CA ASN A 101 -4.01 -11.84 -16.19
C ASN A 101 -3.03 -12.41 -15.14
N ASN A 102 -1.82 -11.87 -15.01
CA ASN A 102 -0.83 -12.30 -14.03
C ASN A 102 -0.73 -11.39 -12.80
N LEU A 103 -1.62 -10.38 -12.68
CA LEU A 103 -1.59 -9.46 -11.55
C LEU A 103 -2.04 -10.17 -10.26
N GLU A 104 -1.12 -10.28 -9.31
CA GLU A 104 -1.32 -10.95 -8.02
C GLU A 104 -1.55 -9.95 -6.87
N GLU A 105 -1.01 -8.74 -6.98
CA GLU A 105 -1.10 -7.70 -5.95
C GLU A 105 -1.50 -6.37 -6.57
N LEU A 106 -2.61 -5.80 -6.08
CA LEU A 106 -3.09 -4.49 -6.48
C LEU A 106 -3.37 -3.65 -5.25
N LYS A 107 -2.66 -2.53 -5.10
CA LYS A 107 -2.93 -1.54 -4.04
C LYS A 107 -3.41 -0.23 -4.65
N LEU A 108 -4.67 0.10 -4.41
CA LEU A 108 -5.37 1.30 -4.85
C LEU A 108 -5.73 2.23 -3.69
N GLY A 109 -5.30 1.94 -2.46
CA GLY A 109 -5.69 2.69 -1.28
C GLY A 109 -5.42 4.20 -1.39
N ASN A 110 -6.12 5.02 -0.61
CA ASN A 110 -6.01 6.48 -0.63
C ASN A 110 -6.16 7.05 -2.07
N ASN A 111 -7.23 6.63 -2.74
CA ASN A 111 -7.69 7.19 -4.00
C ASN A 111 -9.19 7.47 -3.90
N PRO A 112 -9.72 8.52 -4.55
CA PRO A 112 -11.15 8.87 -4.50
C PRO A 112 -12.03 7.93 -5.36
N ILE A 113 -11.82 6.61 -5.28
CA ILE A 113 -12.61 5.60 -5.96
C ILE A 113 -13.88 5.37 -5.14
N SER A 114 -15.04 5.67 -5.73
CA SER A 114 -16.32 5.53 -5.03
C SER A 114 -17.02 4.19 -5.26
N LYS A 115 -16.61 3.43 -6.28
CA LYS A 115 -17.22 2.15 -6.64
C LYS A 115 -16.19 1.14 -7.11
N MET A 116 -16.31 -0.08 -6.57
CA MET A 116 -15.68 -1.27 -7.12
C MET A 116 -16.61 -1.85 -8.21
N PRO A 117 -16.12 -2.10 -9.42
CA PRO A 117 -16.94 -2.52 -10.56
C PRO A 117 -17.20 -4.04 -10.56
N SER A 118 -18.26 -4.50 -11.21
CA SER A 118 -18.56 -5.93 -11.36
C SER A 118 -17.45 -6.70 -12.10
N PHE A 119 -16.81 -6.08 -13.08
CA PHE A 119 -15.69 -6.67 -13.82
C PHE A 119 -14.43 -6.94 -12.97
N VAL A 120 -14.42 -6.59 -11.68
CA VAL A 120 -13.36 -7.00 -10.75
C VAL A 120 -13.18 -8.52 -10.75
N GLU A 121 -14.25 -9.29 -11.03
CA GLU A 121 -14.18 -10.75 -11.14
C GLU A 121 -13.17 -11.26 -12.16
N ASN A 122 -12.77 -10.44 -13.15
CA ASN A 122 -11.83 -10.86 -14.19
C ASN A 122 -10.38 -10.95 -13.67
N MET A 123 -10.10 -10.39 -12.48
CA MET A 123 -8.76 -10.36 -11.88
C MET A 123 -8.43 -11.68 -11.16
N LYS A 124 -8.55 -12.82 -11.85
CA LYS A 124 -8.52 -14.17 -11.25
C LYS A 124 -7.23 -14.54 -10.53
N SER A 125 -6.10 -13.93 -10.89
CA SER A 125 -4.79 -14.19 -10.27
C SER A 125 -4.55 -13.40 -8.98
N LEU A 126 -5.45 -12.47 -8.64
CA LEU A 126 -5.27 -11.56 -7.52
C LEU A 126 -5.27 -12.31 -6.19
N LYS A 127 -4.21 -12.09 -5.41
CA LYS A 127 -3.98 -12.60 -4.06
C LYS A 127 -4.09 -11.50 -3.01
N VAL A 128 -3.76 -10.26 -3.38
CA VAL A 128 -3.82 -9.11 -2.49
C VAL A 128 -4.57 -7.97 -3.18
N LEU A 129 -5.64 -7.50 -2.54
CA LEU A 129 -6.37 -6.31 -2.95
C LEU A 129 -6.45 -5.33 -1.79
N ASP A 130 -5.83 -4.17 -1.96
CA ASP A 130 -5.92 -3.08 -1.00
C ASP A 130 -6.64 -1.88 -1.61
N MET A 131 -7.80 -1.53 -1.05
CA MET A 131 -8.59 -0.35 -1.40
C MET A 131 -8.99 0.42 -0.13
N HIS A 132 -8.09 0.50 0.86
CA HIS A 132 -8.32 1.32 2.05
C HIS A 132 -8.45 2.81 1.70
N TYR A 133 -9.14 3.62 2.53
CA TYR A 133 -9.29 5.07 2.30
C TYR A 133 -9.71 5.41 0.88
N CYS A 134 -10.58 4.56 0.35
CA CYS A 134 -11.34 4.91 -0.83
C CYS A 134 -12.65 5.55 -0.38
N GLN A 135 -13.54 5.81 -1.32
CA GLN A 135 -14.87 6.35 -1.05
C GLN A 135 -15.93 5.27 -1.32
N LEU A 136 -15.58 4.00 -1.11
CA LEU A 136 -16.46 2.88 -1.43
C LEU A 136 -17.69 2.93 -0.53
N THR A 137 -18.86 2.84 -1.15
CA THR A 137 -20.15 2.74 -0.44
C THR A 137 -20.66 1.30 -0.38
N SER A 138 -20.18 0.45 -1.28
CA SER A 138 -20.56 -0.96 -1.39
C SER A 138 -19.50 -1.78 -2.11
N ILE A 139 -19.62 -3.10 -2.01
CA ILE A 139 -18.77 -4.08 -2.70
C ILE A 139 -19.68 -4.91 -3.63
N PRO A 140 -19.33 -5.12 -4.91
CA PRO A 140 -20.10 -5.95 -5.82
C PRO A 140 -20.06 -7.42 -5.39
N SER A 141 -21.12 -8.18 -5.69
CA SER A 141 -21.17 -9.63 -5.41
C SER A 141 -20.06 -10.42 -6.10
N GLU A 142 -19.58 -9.90 -7.22
CA GLU A 142 -18.52 -10.41 -8.08
C GLU A 142 -17.16 -10.49 -7.36
N ILE A 143 -17.00 -9.82 -6.21
CA ILE A 143 -15.82 -10.00 -5.36
C ILE A 143 -15.61 -11.46 -4.97
N GLY A 144 -16.69 -12.21 -4.74
CA GLY A 144 -16.65 -13.63 -4.37
C GLY A 144 -16.04 -14.53 -5.43
N ASN A 145 -15.88 -14.02 -6.66
CA ASN A 145 -15.24 -14.76 -7.76
C ASN A 145 -13.70 -14.63 -7.76
N LEU A 146 -13.12 -13.85 -6.83
CA LEU A 146 -11.67 -13.75 -6.60
C LEU A 146 -11.19 -14.85 -5.65
N THR A 147 -11.38 -16.11 -6.03
CA THR A 147 -11.13 -17.25 -5.15
C THR A 147 -9.68 -17.44 -4.74
N ASN A 148 -8.72 -16.79 -5.42
CA ASN A 148 -7.29 -16.80 -5.05
C ASN A 148 -6.90 -15.71 -4.04
N LEU A 149 -7.82 -14.82 -3.69
CA LEU A 149 -7.57 -13.71 -2.78
C LEU A 149 -7.23 -14.22 -1.38
N LYS A 150 -6.14 -13.69 -0.81
CA LYS A 150 -5.61 -14.01 0.51
C LYS A 150 -5.73 -12.83 1.46
N ASP A 151 -5.50 -11.62 0.95
CA ASP A 151 -5.57 -10.40 1.74
C ASP A 151 -6.51 -9.39 1.06
N LEU A 152 -7.56 -9.00 1.77
CA LEU A 152 -8.52 -8.00 1.33
C LEU A 152 -8.60 -6.88 2.36
N ASN A 153 -8.11 -5.69 1.97
CA ASN A 153 -8.18 -4.50 2.79
C ASN A 153 -9.15 -3.47 2.17
N LEU A 154 -10.26 -3.24 2.87
CA LEU A 154 -11.32 -2.30 2.50
C LEU A 154 -11.59 -1.31 3.63
N GLY A 155 -10.63 -1.12 4.53
CA GLY A 155 -10.78 -0.23 5.68
C GLY A 155 -10.91 1.25 5.32
N ALA A 156 -11.39 2.07 6.25
CA ALA A 156 -11.61 3.50 6.06
C ALA A 156 -12.42 3.82 4.78
N ASN A 157 -13.55 3.13 4.62
CA ASN A 157 -14.50 3.39 3.55
C ASN A 157 -15.86 3.76 4.16
N THR A 158 -16.92 3.75 3.37
CA THR A 158 -18.30 4.00 3.83
C THR A 158 -19.22 2.82 3.54
N ILE A 159 -18.68 1.61 3.57
CA ILE A 159 -19.40 0.38 3.25
C ILE A 159 -20.42 0.10 4.35
N GLU A 160 -21.69 -0.09 3.94
CA GLU A 160 -22.82 -0.31 4.87
C GLU A 160 -23.14 -1.80 5.07
N SER A 161 -22.85 -2.64 4.08
CA SER A 161 -23.02 -4.09 4.13
C SER A 161 -22.01 -4.82 3.25
N LEU A 162 -21.76 -6.09 3.55
CA LEU A 162 -21.00 -7.00 2.71
C LEU A 162 -21.95 -7.85 1.86
N PRO A 163 -21.59 -8.21 0.61
CA PRO A 163 -22.36 -9.19 -0.15
C PRO A 163 -22.20 -10.58 0.47
N LEU A 164 -23.24 -11.43 0.38
CA LEU A 164 -23.19 -12.82 0.87
C LEU A 164 -22.04 -13.62 0.21
N SER A 165 -21.73 -13.31 -1.04
CA SER A 165 -20.62 -13.90 -1.79
C SER A 165 -19.24 -13.65 -1.19
N ILE A 166 -19.12 -12.80 -0.16
CA ILE A 166 -17.87 -12.68 0.60
C ILE A 166 -17.41 -14.04 1.13
N GLY A 167 -18.35 -14.92 1.51
CA GLY A 167 -18.06 -16.28 1.99
C GLY A 167 -17.41 -17.19 0.94
N HIS A 168 -17.43 -16.81 -0.34
CA HIS A 168 -16.80 -17.60 -1.42
C HIS A 168 -15.29 -17.38 -1.52
N LEU A 169 -14.71 -16.42 -0.78
CA LEU A 169 -13.28 -16.14 -0.76
C LEU A 169 -12.53 -17.20 0.07
N ASN A 170 -12.57 -18.45 -0.38
CA ASN A 170 -12.11 -19.61 0.38
C ASN A 170 -10.63 -19.57 0.77
N ASN A 171 -9.78 -18.82 0.04
CA ASN A 171 -8.36 -18.66 0.35
C ASN A 171 -8.03 -17.42 1.20
N LEU A 172 -9.04 -16.64 1.59
CA LEU A 172 -8.85 -15.40 2.33
C LEU A 172 -8.32 -15.70 3.74
N LYS A 173 -7.21 -15.05 4.09
CA LYS A 173 -6.53 -15.12 5.38
C LYS A 173 -6.76 -13.85 6.20
N THR A 174 -6.75 -12.70 5.53
CA THR A 174 -6.91 -11.41 6.18
C THR A 174 -8.08 -10.66 5.55
N LEU A 175 -9.08 -10.33 6.38
CA LEU A 175 -10.16 -9.43 5.98
C LEU A 175 -10.14 -8.19 6.87
N ASN A 176 -9.78 -7.07 6.27
CA ASN A 176 -9.71 -5.79 6.96
C ASN A 176 -10.82 -4.84 6.49
N LEU A 177 -11.73 -4.52 7.42
CA LEU A 177 -12.96 -3.74 7.20
C LEU A 177 -13.11 -2.60 8.22
N TRP A 178 -12.02 -2.26 8.91
CA TRP A 178 -12.03 -1.22 9.94
C TRP A 178 -12.54 0.13 9.43
N SER A 179 -13.10 0.96 10.31
CA SER A 179 -13.63 2.30 9.98
C SER A 179 -14.53 2.28 8.74
N ASN A 180 -15.66 1.59 8.87
CA ASN A 180 -16.72 1.54 7.87
C ASN A 180 -18.07 1.83 8.55
N LYS A 181 -19.18 1.63 7.83
CA LYS A 181 -20.54 1.84 8.34
C LYS A 181 -21.31 0.54 8.53
N LEU A 182 -20.61 -0.60 8.60
CA LEU A 182 -21.23 -1.92 8.71
C LEU A 182 -22.11 -1.99 9.96
N THR A 183 -23.36 -2.40 9.81
CA THR A 183 -24.29 -2.61 10.93
C THR A 183 -24.33 -4.07 11.38
N GLU A 184 -23.94 -4.98 10.50
CA GLU A 184 -23.90 -6.43 10.70
C GLU A 184 -22.83 -7.06 9.80
N LEU A 185 -22.46 -8.30 10.10
CA LEU A 185 -21.74 -9.18 9.19
C LEU A 185 -22.72 -10.27 8.68
N PRO A 186 -22.64 -10.68 7.41
CA PRO A 186 -23.44 -11.78 6.89
C PRO A 186 -23.02 -13.11 7.55
N GLU A 187 -23.93 -14.08 7.65
CA GLU A 187 -23.63 -15.41 8.21
C GLU A 187 -22.57 -16.15 7.36
N GLU A 188 -22.48 -15.85 6.07
CA GLU A 188 -21.49 -16.38 5.13
C GLU A 188 -20.04 -16.00 5.51
N ILE A 189 -19.84 -15.07 6.45
CA ILE A 189 -18.49 -14.84 7.01
C ILE A 189 -17.90 -16.13 7.60
N GLY A 190 -18.73 -17.03 8.13
CA GLY A 190 -18.31 -18.33 8.67
C GLY A 190 -17.87 -19.34 7.61
N ASP A 191 -18.01 -19.02 6.33
CA ASP A 191 -17.56 -19.87 5.22
C ASP A 191 -16.11 -19.61 4.81
N LEU A 192 -15.49 -18.54 5.31
CA LEU A 192 -14.08 -18.20 5.07
C LEU A 192 -13.12 -19.14 5.81
N LYS A 193 -13.02 -20.41 5.38
CA LYS A 193 -12.32 -21.47 6.13
C LYS A 193 -10.83 -21.20 6.38
N ASN A 194 -10.19 -20.35 5.60
CA ASN A 194 -8.79 -19.97 5.79
C ASN A 194 -8.59 -18.63 6.51
N LEU A 195 -9.66 -17.97 6.99
CA LEU A 195 -9.55 -16.68 7.64
C LEU A 195 -8.79 -16.81 8.96
N GLU A 196 -7.73 -16.03 9.10
CA GLU A 196 -6.86 -15.97 10.27
C GLU A 196 -7.09 -14.67 11.06
N GLU A 197 -7.37 -13.57 10.37
CA GLU A 197 -7.51 -12.23 10.96
C GLU A 197 -8.74 -11.51 10.40
N LEU A 198 -9.63 -11.08 11.31
CA LEU A 198 -10.82 -10.29 11.01
C LEU A 198 -10.77 -8.96 11.75
N ILE A 199 -10.57 -7.87 11.01
CA ILE A 199 -10.42 -6.53 11.59
C ILE A 199 -11.67 -5.69 11.24
N ILE A 200 -12.52 -5.40 12.23
CA ILE A 200 -13.83 -4.74 12.02
C ILE A 200 -14.11 -3.60 13.00
N TRP A 201 -13.12 -3.16 13.77
CA TRP A 201 -13.27 -2.03 14.68
C TRP A 201 -13.69 -0.73 13.97
N ALA A 202 -14.26 0.22 14.73
CA ALA A 202 -14.86 1.45 14.21
C ALA A 202 -15.95 1.21 13.14
N ASN A 203 -16.78 0.19 13.35
CA ASN A 203 -18.04 0.00 12.61
C ASN A 203 -19.26 0.25 13.52
N LYS A 204 -20.46 0.01 13.00
CA LYS A 204 -21.74 0.08 13.74
C LYS A 204 -22.29 -1.31 14.09
N ILE A 205 -21.43 -2.33 14.06
CA ILE A 205 -21.77 -3.73 14.30
C ILE A 205 -22.21 -3.89 15.76
N LYS A 206 -23.43 -4.39 15.98
CA LYS A 206 -23.98 -4.66 17.32
C LYS A 206 -23.87 -6.11 17.73
N THR A 207 -23.92 -7.00 16.75
CA THR A 207 -23.94 -8.45 16.95
C THR A 207 -23.00 -9.10 15.97
N ILE A 208 -22.31 -10.13 16.43
CA ILE A 208 -21.46 -10.98 15.60
C ILE A 208 -22.26 -12.24 15.24
N PRO A 209 -22.31 -12.65 13.96
CA PRO A 209 -23.06 -13.84 13.53
C PRO A 209 -22.55 -15.10 14.22
N GLU A 210 -23.44 -16.07 14.46
CA GLU A 210 -23.05 -17.30 15.16
C GLU A 210 -22.05 -18.12 14.35
N SER A 211 -22.11 -18.00 13.02
CA SER A 211 -21.20 -18.67 12.09
C SER A 211 -19.71 -18.32 12.28
N ILE A 212 -19.36 -17.24 12.98
CA ILE A 212 -17.96 -16.95 13.35
C ILE A 212 -17.33 -18.12 14.11
N LYS A 213 -18.12 -18.86 14.88
CA LYS A 213 -17.66 -20.07 15.60
C LYS A 213 -17.22 -21.19 14.66
N ASN A 214 -17.59 -21.14 13.38
CA ASN A 214 -17.26 -22.14 12.36
C ASN A 214 -15.93 -21.86 11.64
N LEU A 215 -15.21 -20.80 12.01
CA LEU A 215 -13.93 -20.42 11.42
C LEU A 215 -12.78 -21.18 12.10
N PRO A 216 -12.19 -22.21 11.46
CA PRO A 216 -11.26 -23.11 12.13
C PRO A 216 -9.87 -22.50 12.36
N ASN A 217 -9.51 -21.45 11.60
CA ASN A 217 -8.19 -20.85 11.61
C ASN A 217 -8.16 -19.43 12.20
N LEU A 218 -9.29 -18.92 12.67
CA LEU A 218 -9.41 -17.55 13.16
C LEU A 218 -8.62 -17.38 14.45
N LYS A 219 -7.62 -16.50 14.42
CA LYS A 219 -6.72 -16.22 15.55
C LYS A 219 -7.07 -14.90 16.21
N GLU A 220 -7.46 -13.91 15.41
CA GLU A 220 -7.66 -12.54 15.87
C GLU A 220 -8.95 -11.95 15.31
N VAL A 221 -9.76 -11.37 16.20
CA VAL A 221 -10.92 -10.58 15.86
C VAL A 221 -10.83 -9.26 16.60
N GLU A 222 -10.65 -8.17 15.87
CA GLU A 222 -10.53 -6.85 16.46
C GLU A 222 -11.81 -6.05 16.28
N LEU A 223 -12.56 -5.94 17.39
CA LEU A 223 -13.88 -5.29 17.45
C LEU A 223 -13.82 -3.84 17.96
N THR A 224 -12.79 -3.49 18.72
CA THR A 224 -12.67 -2.19 19.40
C THR A 224 -11.26 -1.63 19.26
N VAL A 225 -11.16 -0.31 19.10
CA VAL A 225 -9.87 0.39 19.18
C VAL A 225 -9.41 0.40 20.63
N ASN A 226 -8.22 -0.12 20.89
CA ASN A 226 -7.50 0.18 22.12
C ASN A 226 -6.22 0.95 21.79
N GLN A 227 -5.74 1.75 22.75
CA GLN A 227 -4.64 2.69 22.54
C GLN A 227 -3.29 1.97 22.26
N GLU A 228 -3.11 0.73 22.72
CA GLU A 228 -1.88 -0.01 22.47
C GLU A 228 -1.86 -0.58 21.04
N ASN A 229 -2.96 -1.19 20.61
CA ASN A 229 -3.17 -1.71 19.26
C ASN A 229 -2.98 -0.60 18.24
N ILE A 230 -3.55 0.59 18.47
CA ILE A 230 -3.43 1.69 17.51
C ILE A 230 -1.99 2.17 17.36
N ASN A 231 -1.21 2.16 18.44
CA ASN A 231 0.21 2.53 18.37
C ASN A 231 1.06 1.45 17.67
N ARG A 232 0.78 0.17 17.94
CA ARG A 232 1.45 -0.95 17.25
C ARG A 232 1.16 -0.92 15.75
N LYS A 233 -0.08 -0.64 15.37
CA LYS A 233 -0.49 -0.49 13.98
C LYS A 233 0.07 0.76 13.32
N LEU A 234 0.19 1.88 14.06
CA LEU A 234 0.93 3.05 13.59
C LEU A 234 2.36 2.65 13.19
N ILE A 235 3.07 1.93 14.04
CA ILE A 235 4.42 1.45 13.74
C ILE A 235 4.42 0.57 12.48
N GLN A 236 3.46 -0.34 12.34
CA GLN A 236 3.36 -1.21 11.17
C GLN A 236 3.05 -0.43 9.87
N ALA A 237 2.08 0.48 9.90
CA ALA A 237 1.76 1.35 8.77
C ALA A 237 2.97 2.21 8.36
N VAL A 238 3.76 2.68 9.32
CA VAL A 238 5.00 3.39 9.03
C VAL A 238 6.04 2.49 8.36
N LYS A 239 6.19 1.25 8.83
CA LYS A 239 7.05 0.24 8.18
C LYS A 239 6.58 -0.06 6.77
N ASP A 240 5.28 -0.08 6.51
CA ASP A 240 4.72 -0.33 5.18
C ASP A 240 4.77 0.93 4.27
N ASP A 241 5.23 2.05 4.84
CA ASP A 241 5.27 3.38 4.27
C ASP A 241 3.89 3.85 3.80
N ASP A 242 2.86 3.51 4.58
CA ASP A 242 1.46 3.85 4.35
C ASP A 242 1.08 5.17 5.04
N ILE A 243 1.41 6.28 4.38
CA ILE A 243 1.17 7.65 4.89
C ILE A 243 -0.30 7.90 5.21
N ALA A 244 -1.24 7.27 4.49
CA ALA A 244 -2.67 7.46 4.71
C ALA A 244 -3.09 6.80 6.03
N MET A 245 -2.71 5.54 6.20
CA MET A 245 -2.99 4.80 7.42
C MET A 245 -2.31 5.42 8.65
N VAL A 246 -1.09 5.94 8.48
CA VAL A 246 -0.40 6.72 9.51
C VAL A 246 -1.19 7.96 9.89
N SER A 247 -1.69 8.74 8.92
CA SER A 247 -2.42 9.97 9.22
C SER A 247 -3.64 9.74 10.11
N GLU A 248 -4.42 8.69 9.87
CA GLU A 248 -5.60 8.39 10.71
C GLU A 248 -5.24 7.79 12.06
N PHE A 249 -4.26 6.89 12.14
CA PHE A 249 -3.87 6.38 13.46
C PHE A 249 -3.51 7.55 14.37
N LEU A 250 -2.88 8.58 13.82
CA LEU A 250 -2.61 9.84 14.54
C LEU A 250 -3.88 10.63 14.88
N GLU A 251 -4.90 10.65 14.03
CA GLU A 251 -6.21 11.27 14.32
C GLU A 251 -7.00 10.52 15.40
N LEU A 252 -6.90 9.20 15.41
CA LEU A 252 -7.47 8.32 16.43
C LEU A 252 -6.65 8.31 17.74
N GLY A 253 -5.65 9.18 17.85
CA GLY A 253 -4.86 9.40 19.05
C GLY A 253 -3.63 8.51 19.20
N ALA A 254 -3.17 7.84 18.15
CA ALA A 254 -1.94 7.06 18.20
C ALA A 254 -0.75 7.95 18.55
N ASN A 255 0.08 7.45 19.45
CA ASN A 255 1.26 8.13 19.92
C ASN A 255 2.44 7.82 18.99
N VAL A 256 2.87 8.82 18.20
CA VAL A 256 4.08 8.76 17.35
C VAL A 256 5.35 8.34 18.10
N ASN A 257 5.39 8.59 19.41
CA ASN A 257 6.51 8.30 20.30
C ASN A 257 6.22 7.07 21.19
N PHE A 258 5.20 6.27 20.88
CA PHE A 258 4.94 5.00 21.57
C PHE A 258 6.17 4.10 21.52
N LYS A 259 6.43 3.40 22.64
CA LYS A 259 7.52 2.44 22.78
C LYS A 259 6.92 1.06 22.91
N ASP A 260 7.13 0.22 21.91
CA ASP A 260 6.72 -1.18 22.00
C ASP A 260 7.73 -2.00 22.82
N GLU A 261 7.33 -2.41 24.02
CA GLU A 261 8.16 -3.18 24.95
C GLU A 261 8.21 -4.69 24.63
N ASN A 262 7.36 -5.18 23.73
CA ASN A 262 7.25 -6.61 23.40
C ASN A 262 8.15 -7.04 22.22
N CYS A 263 8.88 -6.11 21.60
CA CYS A 263 9.80 -6.43 20.51
C CYS A 263 11.09 -7.07 21.07
N THR A 264 11.31 -8.36 20.78
CA THR A 264 12.40 -9.16 21.34
C THR A 264 13.78 -8.69 20.87
N GLY A 265 14.51 -7.96 21.72
CA GLY A 265 15.96 -7.84 21.64
C GLY A 265 16.59 -6.66 22.38
N TYR A 266 16.14 -5.41 22.16
CA TYR A 266 16.88 -4.19 22.54
C TYR A 266 15.95 -2.96 22.62
N ASN A 267 14.92 -3.02 23.46
CA ASN A 267 13.74 -2.14 23.52
C ASN A 267 13.96 -0.66 23.13
N PHE A 268 13.44 -0.27 21.94
CA PHE A 268 12.84 1.03 21.62
C PHE A 268 12.47 1.09 20.13
N THR A 269 11.17 1.14 19.81
CA THR A 269 10.65 1.35 18.45
C THR A 269 9.63 2.48 18.48
N THR A 270 9.89 3.59 17.76
CA THR A 270 8.89 4.63 17.49
C THR A 270 8.64 4.71 15.98
N ALA A 271 7.49 5.27 15.61
CA ALA A 271 7.10 5.49 14.23
C ALA A 271 8.23 6.16 13.42
N LEU A 272 8.81 7.24 13.94
CA LEU A 272 9.83 8.01 13.21
C LEU A 272 11.06 7.17 12.83
N PHE A 273 11.50 6.25 13.69
CA PHE A 273 12.68 5.42 13.43
C PHE A 273 12.44 4.28 12.45
N GLU A 274 11.18 3.89 12.25
CA GLU A 274 10.77 2.84 11.31
C GLU A 274 10.37 3.40 9.94
N SER A 275 10.37 4.73 9.80
CA SER A 275 9.97 5.40 8.56
C SER A 275 10.94 5.12 7.43
N LYS A 276 10.39 4.79 6.26
CA LYS A 276 11.18 4.45 5.07
C LYS A 276 11.29 5.61 4.07
N SER A 277 10.32 6.51 4.03
CA SER A 277 10.30 7.65 3.11
C SER A 277 10.35 9.01 3.79
N LEU A 278 10.84 10.02 3.06
CA LEU A 278 10.87 11.41 3.50
C LEU A 278 9.45 11.98 3.74
N GLY A 279 8.45 11.51 2.99
CA GLY A 279 7.05 11.92 3.18
C GLY A 279 6.52 11.47 4.55
N MET A 280 6.80 10.22 4.91
CA MET A 280 6.46 9.66 6.20
C MET A 280 7.16 10.40 7.35
N VAL A 281 8.46 10.67 7.21
CA VAL A 281 9.24 11.43 8.21
C VAL A 281 8.62 12.80 8.50
N LYS A 282 8.25 13.54 7.45
CA LYS A 282 7.63 14.87 7.60
C LYS A 282 6.31 14.79 8.36
N LEU A 283 5.42 13.90 7.94
CA LEU A 283 4.12 13.71 8.59
C LEU A 283 4.28 13.42 10.08
N LEU A 284 5.19 12.51 10.42
CA LEU A 284 5.41 12.13 11.81
C LEU A 284 5.96 13.29 12.65
N ILE A 285 6.91 14.07 12.12
CA ILE A 285 7.45 15.25 12.80
C ILE A 285 6.37 16.33 13.00
N GLU A 286 5.51 16.58 12.00
CA GLU A 286 4.38 17.53 12.13
C GLU A 286 3.41 17.12 13.23
N LYS A 287 3.27 15.82 13.46
CA LYS A 287 2.41 15.24 14.48
C LYS A 287 3.14 15.02 15.82
N GLY A 288 4.29 15.68 16.02
CA GLY A 288 5.00 15.74 17.30
C GLY A 288 5.96 14.58 17.54
N ALA A 289 6.42 13.87 16.50
CA ALA A 289 7.45 12.86 16.66
C ALA A 289 8.76 13.51 17.12
N ASP A 290 9.30 13.05 18.24
CA ASP A 290 10.51 13.65 18.82
C ASP A 290 11.76 13.12 18.09
N ALA A 291 12.30 13.97 17.21
CA ALA A 291 13.54 13.72 16.50
C ALA A 291 14.79 13.68 17.40
N ASN A 292 14.68 14.08 18.68
CA ASN A 292 15.75 14.12 19.66
C ASN A 292 15.66 13.02 20.73
N LEU A 293 14.71 12.08 20.61
CA LEU A 293 14.59 10.93 21.51
C LEU A 293 15.94 10.18 21.58
N LYS A 294 16.66 10.37 22.70
CA LYS A 294 17.94 9.71 22.95
C LYS A 294 17.70 8.22 23.20
N ARG A 295 18.35 7.37 22.40
CA ARG A 295 18.48 5.94 22.71
C ARG A 295 19.31 5.77 23.98
N GLU A 296 18.85 4.94 24.90
CA GLU A 296 19.73 4.47 25.97
C GLU A 296 20.88 3.65 25.35
N LYS A 297 22.08 3.95 25.82
CA LYS A 297 23.45 3.75 25.31
C LYS A 297 23.88 2.43 24.63
N LEU A 298 23.02 1.42 24.41
CA LEU A 298 23.47 0.08 24.02
C LEU A 298 23.21 -0.32 22.55
N ALA A 299 22.71 0.57 21.69
CA ALA A 299 22.49 0.25 20.27
C ALA A 299 23.26 1.19 19.33
N GLU A 300 24.36 0.68 18.75
CA GLU A 300 25.17 1.34 17.72
C GLU A 300 24.48 1.34 16.33
N ALA A 301 23.27 1.86 16.21
CA ALA A 301 22.59 1.93 14.92
C ALA A 301 21.99 3.33 14.64
N THR A 302 22.54 3.96 13.60
CA THR A 302 22.03 5.14 12.90
C THR A 302 20.72 4.83 12.16
N ILE A 303 19.79 5.79 12.15
CA ILE A 303 18.60 5.74 11.27
C ILE A 303 19.09 5.62 9.82
N LYS A 304 18.47 4.73 9.03
CA LYS A 304 18.77 4.54 7.61
C LYS A 304 17.51 4.90 6.84
N VAL A 305 17.49 6.08 6.23
CA VAL A 305 16.40 6.52 5.35
C VAL A 305 16.82 6.24 3.92
N TRP A 306 15.95 5.57 3.16
CA TRP A 306 16.23 5.15 1.79
C TRP A 306 15.83 6.27 0.82
N GLU A 307 16.75 6.69 -0.05
CA GLU A 307 16.41 7.57 -1.17
C GLU A 307 15.86 6.77 -2.38
N SER A 308 16.00 5.42 -2.37
CA SER A 308 15.45 4.49 -3.35
C SER A 308 15.34 3.05 -2.78
N ASP A 309 14.40 2.24 -3.28
CA ASP A 309 14.03 0.91 -2.75
C ASP A 309 15.03 -0.24 -3.08
N ASN A 310 16.20 0.04 -3.67
CA ASN A 310 17.14 -1.01 -4.02
C ASN A 310 17.95 -1.49 -2.81
N LYS A 311 17.48 -2.60 -2.20
CA LYS A 311 18.18 -3.36 -1.14
C LYS A 311 19.59 -3.86 -1.54
N THR A 312 19.96 -3.77 -2.83
CA THR A 312 21.16 -4.39 -3.41
C THR A 312 22.30 -3.42 -3.74
N SER A 313 22.12 -2.10 -3.66
CA SER A 313 23.22 -1.14 -3.80
C SER A 313 23.60 -0.60 -2.42
N GLY A 314 24.71 -1.07 -1.86
CA GLY A 314 25.21 -0.76 -0.51
C GLY A 314 25.64 0.69 -0.22
N GLN A 315 24.85 1.68 -0.65
CA GLN A 315 24.97 3.05 -0.18
C GLN A 315 24.03 3.24 1.02
N PHE A 316 24.58 3.05 2.22
CA PHE A 316 23.91 3.43 3.46
C PHE A 316 24.33 4.86 3.79
N GLU A 317 23.39 5.77 3.99
CA GLU A 317 23.67 7.01 4.71
C GLU A 317 23.05 6.97 6.11
N SER A 318 23.94 7.11 7.08
CA SER A 318 23.69 7.15 8.50
C SER A 318 23.11 8.53 8.87
N PHE A 319 21.94 8.56 9.51
CA PHE A 319 21.22 9.80 9.88
C PHE A 319 21.90 10.66 10.96
N MET A 320 23.13 10.33 11.35
CA MET A 320 23.97 11.13 12.24
C MET A 320 25.41 11.23 11.72
N SER A 321 25.63 11.46 10.42
CA SER A 321 26.84 12.17 9.99
C SER A 321 26.80 12.70 8.54
N LYS A 322 26.78 14.03 8.46
CA LYS A 322 27.50 14.92 7.52
C LYS A 322 27.10 15.10 6.04
N LYS A 323 26.10 14.44 5.41
CA LYS A 323 25.83 14.76 3.98
C LYS A 323 24.41 15.07 3.45
N HIS A 324 23.32 14.84 4.20
CA HIS A 324 22.00 15.41 3.85
C HIS A 324 21.43 16.53 4.77
N PRO A 325 22.21 17.51 5.28
CA PRO A 325 21.66 18.56 6.16
C PRO A 325 20.63 19.48 5.50
N LEU A 326 20.69 19.74 4.20
CA LEU A 326 20.07 20.95 3.66
C LEU A 326 18.54 20.90 3.58
N GLU A 327 17.93 19.83 3.09
CA GLU A 327 16.47 19.73 2.94
C GLU A 327 15.77 19.55 4.31
N ILE A 328 16.32 18.66 5.15
CA ILE A 328 15.78 18.38 6.49
C ILE A 328 16.08 19.51 7.46
N ALA A 329 17.28 20.11 7.47
CA ALA A 329 17.54 21.28 8.31
C ALA A 329 16.85 22.54 7.79
N LYS A 330 16.57 22.68 6.49
CA LYS A 330 15.67 23.75 5.99
C LYS A 330 14.25 23.54 6.53
N TYR A 331 13.74 22.32 6.48
CA TYR A 331 12.43 21.99 7.03
C TYR A 331 12.37 22.21 8.55
N LEU A 332 13.33 21.67 9.32
CA LEU A 332 13.42 21.89 10.77
C LEU A 332 13.67 23.36 11.16
N LYS A 333 14.42 24.14 10.34
CA LYS A 333 14.56 25.59 10.54
C LYS A 333 13.30 26.36 10.18
N SER A 334 12.48 25.88 9.24
CA SER A 334 11.21 26.50 8.88
C SER A 334 10.10 26.29 9.92
N LEU A 335 10.32 25.41 10.91
CA LEU A 335 9.42 25.17 12.05
C LEU A 335 9.73 26.07 13.27
N LYS A 336 10.73 26.96 13.20
CA LYS A 336 11.02 28.01 14.20
C LYS A 336 10.56 29.37 13.69
#